data_AF-A0A923WGV1-F1
#
_entry.id   AF-A0A923WGV1-F1
#
_cell.length_a   1.000
_cell.length_b   1.000
_cell.length_c   1.000
_cell.angle_alpha   90.00
_cell.angle_beta   90.00
_cell.angle_gamma   90.00
#
_symmetry.space_group_name_H-M   'P 1'
#
loop_
_entity.id
_entity.type
_entity.pdbx_description
1 polymer ?
#
loop_
_entity_poly.entity_id
_entity_poly.type
_entity_poly.pdbx_seq_one_letter_code
_entity_poly.pdbx_strand_id
1 'polypeptide(L)' 'MIVDIFIPCFVDQLYPETGFNMVKVLEQLGCEVHYNPNQTCCGQPAYNAGYWEQAKETGNKFLSDFSETDYIVAP' A
#
# COMPACT_ATOMS: atom_id res chain seq x y z
N MET A 1 -8.43 -8.77 -14.04
CA MET A 1 -8.58 -8.78 -12.56
C MET A 1 -8.10 -7.42 -12.08
N ILE A 2 -8.90 -6.68 -11.33
CA ILE A 2 -8.51 -5.37 -10.79
C ILE A 2 -7.77 -5.62 -9.47
N VAL A 3 -6.61 -4.99 -9.30
CA VAL A 3 -5.82 -5.06 -8.07
C VAL A 3 -5.51 -3.64 -7.60
N ASP A 4 -5.77 -3.38 -6.34
CA ASP A 4 -5.32 -2.15 -5.69
C ASP A 4 -3.91 -2.34 -5.18
N ILE A 5 -3.03 -1.39 -5.52
CA ILE A 5 -1.65 -1.44 -5.04
C ILE A 5 -1.45 -0.50 -3.85
N PHE A 6 -0.76 -1.02 -2.85
CA PHE A 6 -0.24 -0.23 -1.74
C PHE A 6 1.27 -0.12 -1.89
N ILE A 7 1.80 1.11 -1.93
CA ILE A 7 3.24 1.36 -1.95
C ILE A 7 3.69 1.80 -0.56
N PRO A 8 4.42 0.96 0.19
CA PRO A 8 4.93 1.33 1.50
C PRO A 8 5.85 2.55 1.40
N CYS A 9 5.77 3.47 2.36
CA CYS A 9 6.60 4.67 2.39
C CYS A 9 8.10 4.37 2.31
N PHE A 10 8.55 3.25 2.88
CA PHE A 10 9.94 2.82 2.80
C PHE A 10 10.35 2.43 1.37
N VAL A 11 9.47 1.76 0.64
CA VAL A 11 9.71 1.39 -0.78
C VAL A 11 9.71 2.64 -1.63
N ASP A 12 8.71 3.52 -1.48
CA ASP A 12 8.63 4.78 -2.22
C ASP A 12 9.89 5.63 -2.07
N GLN A 13 10.40 5.77 -0.84
CA GLN A 13 11.51 6.68 -0.54
C GLN A 13 12.90 6.08 -0.83
N LEU A 14 13.07 4.77 -0.71
CA LEU A 14 14.40 4.14 -0.78
C LEU A 14 14.57 3.17 -1.96
N TYR A 15 13.49 2.55 -2.41
CA TYR A 15 13.51 1.53 -3.45
C TYR A 15 12.34 1.71 -4.46
N PRO A 16 12.16 2.91 -5.05
CA PRO A 16 10.99 3.20 -5.89
C PRO A 16 10.89 2.27 -7.10
N GLU A 17 12.03 1.82 -7.63
CA GLU A 17 12.11 0.84 -8.72
C GLU A 17 11.40 -0.48 -8.37
N THR A 18 11.38 -0.90 -7.11
CA THR A 18 10.65 -2.11 -6.69
C THR A 18 9.15 -1.94 -6.91
N GLY A 19 8.59 -0.78 -6.56
CA GLY A 19 7.18 -0.45 -6.81
C GLY A 19 6.85 -0.47 -8.30
N PHE A 20 7.67 0.20 -9.12
CA PHE A 20 7.50 0.20 -10.58
C PHE A 20 7.62 -1.20 -11.20
N ASN A 21 8.56 -2.03 -10.72
CA ASN A 21 8.74 -3.38 -11.24
C ASN A 21 7.59 -4.31 -10.84
N MET A 22 7.03 -4.16 -9.63
CA MET A 22 5.80 -4.86 -9.24
C MET A 22 4.65 -4.53 -10.21
N VAL A 23 4.44 -3.24 -10.53
CA VAL A 23 3.42 -2.82 -11.50
C VAL A 23 3.62 -3.50 -12.85
N LYS A 24 4.84 -3.48 -13.40
CA LYS A 24 5.15 -4.15 -14.68
C LYS A 24 4.81 -5.64 -14.65
N VAL A 25 5.12 -6.34 -13.55
CA VAL A 25 4.80 -7.77 -13.41
C VAL A 25 3.28 -7.99 -13.37
N LEU A 26 2.54 -7.20 -12.60
CA LEU A 26 1.08 -7.30 -12.51
C LEU A 26 0.41 -7.04 -13.87
N GLU A 27 0.83 -6.01 -14.58
CA GLU A 27 0.33 -5.68 -15.92
C GLU A 27 0.65 -6.79 -16.93
N GLN A 28 1.87 -7.37 -16.89
CA GLN A 28 2.25 -8.51 -17.74
C GLN A 28 1.41 -9.76 -17.48
N LEU A 29 0.93 -9.95 -16.26
CA LEU A 29 0.03 -11.03 -15.88
C LEU A 29 -1.45 -10.74 -16.21
N GLY A 30 -1.75 -9.58 -16.84
CA GLY A 30 -3.10 -9.18 -17.23
C GLY A 30 -3.94 -8.61 -16.08
N CYS A 31 -3.30 -8.13 -15.01
CA CYS A 31 -3.98 -7.38 -13.96
C CYS A 31 -4.20 -5.93 -14.40
N GLU A 32 -5.36 -5.37 -14.07
CA GLU A 32 -5.62 -3.94 -14.14
C GLU A 32 -5.21 -3.33 -12.80
N VAL A 33 -4.19 -2.48 -12.83
CA VAL A 33 -3.58 -1.92 -11.61
C VAL A 33 -4.24 -0.58 -11.28
N HIS A 34 -4.84 -0.50 -10.10
CA HIS A 34 -5.37 0.75 -9.56
C HIS A 34 -4.47 1.27 -8.43
N TYR A 35 -4.12 2.55 -8.49
CA TYR A 35 -3.34 3.24 -7.47
C TYR A 35 -4.18 4.36 -6.86
N ASN A 36 -4.45 4.27 -5.56
CA ASN A 36 -5.08 5.35 -4.82
C ASN A 36 -4.03 6.45 -4.49
N PRO A 37 -4.11 7.66 -5.08
CA PRO A 37 -3.15 8.73 -4.81
C PRO A 37 -3.29 9.35 -3.41
N ASN A 38 -4.39 9.05 -2.70
CA ASN A 38 -4.63 9.52 -1.33
C ASN A 38 -4.17 8.52 -0.27
N GLN A 39 -3.57 7.38 -0.67
CA GLN A 39 -3.00 6.43 0.28
C GLN A 39 -1.89 7.09 1.12
N THR A 40 -1.77 6.67 2.37
CA THR A 40 -0.82 7.25 3.33
C THR A 40 -0.06 6.14 4.07
N CYS A 41 0.59 6.47 5.19
CA CYS A 41 1.27 5.49 6.04
C CYS A 41 0.33 4.38 6.52
N CYS A 42 0.80 3.13 6.49
CA CYS A 42 0.10 1.97 7.05
C CYS A 42 0.17 1.87 8.59
N GLY A 43 0.95 2.73 9.24
CA GLY A 43 1.11 2.74 10.69
C GLY A 43 2.16 1.75 11.24
N GLN A 44 2.76 0.90 10.40
CA GLN A 44 3.74 -0.11 10.84
C GLN A 44 4.92 0.47 11.64
N PRO A 45 5.56 1.59 11.25
CA PRO A 45 6.65 2.16 12.06
C PRO A 45 6.21 2.58 13.46
N ALA A 46 5.03 3.21 13.58
CA ALA A 46 4.46 3.62 14.86
C ALA A 46 4.13 2.39 15.73
N TYR A 47 3.55 1.35 15.12
CA TYR A 47 3.23 0.10 15.80
C TYR A 47 4.49 -0.56 16.39
N ASN A 48 5.53 -0.71 15.58
CA ASN A 48 6.79 -1.33 15.98
C ASN A 48 7.51 -0.56 17.10
N ALA A 49 7.33 0.76 17.16
CA ALA A 49 7.90 1.63 18.18
C ALA A 49 7.05 1.75 19.47
N GLY A 50 5.91 1.05 19.55
CA GLY A 50 5.03 1.05 20.72
C GLY A 50 3.99 2.18 20.75
N TYR A 51 3.88 2.99 19.68
CA TYR A 51 2.89 4.07 19.55
C TYR A 51 1.57 3.53 18.99
N TRP A 52 0.92 2.65 19.76
CA TRP A 52 -0.22 1.87 19.26
C TRP A 52 -1.48 2.70 18.98
N GLU A 53 -1.73 3.78 19.73
CA GLU A 53 -2.87 4.66 19.46
C GLU A 53 -2.70 5.41 18.12
N GLN A 54 -1.49 5.90 17.84
CA GLN A 54 -1.17 6.55 16.56
C GLN A 54 -1.16 5.54 15.40
N ALA A 55 -0.67 4.33 15.65
CA ALA A 55 -0.73 3.24 14.68
C ALA A 55 -2.18 2.86 14.36
N LYS A 56 -3.07 2.86 15.36
CA LYS A 56 -4.50 2.59 15.18
C LYS A 56 -5.18 3.67 14.33
N GLU A 57 -4.87 4.94 14.55
CA GLU A 57 -5.42 6.05 13.76
C GLU A 57 -5.05 5.91 12.27
N THR A 58 -3.76 5.72 11.97
CA THR A 58 -3.27 5.53 10.59
C THR A 58 -3.75 4.21 9.97
N GLY A 59 -3.80 3.13 10.76
CA GLY A 59 -4.34 1.84 10.34
C GLY A 59 -5.83 1.91 9.97
N ASN A 60 -6.65 2.65 10.71
CA ASN A 60 -8.06 2.84 10.37
C ASN A 60 -8.24 3.58 9.04
N LYS A 61 -7.40 4.59 8.76
CA LYS A 61 -7.40 5.24 7.44
C LYS A 61 -7.02 4.27 6.34
N PHE A 62 -5.98 3.46 6.53
CA PHE A 62 -5.59 2.41 5.58
C PHE A 62 -6.76 1.46 5.28
N LEU A 63 -7.44 0.96 6.32
CA LEU A 63 -8.61 0.09 6.15
C LEU A 63 -9.76 0.79 5.39
N SER A 64 -9.97 2.09 5.62
CA SER A 64 -10.97 2.89 4.89
C SER A 64 -10.60 3.07 3.42
N ASP A 65 -9.35 3.41 3.13
CA ASP A 65 -8.84 3.66 1.77
C ASP A 65 -8.93 2.42 0.87
N PHE A 66 -8.87 1.23 1.46
CA PHE A 66 -8.94 -0.07 0.77
C PHE A 66 -10.20 -0.86 1.15
N SER A 67 -11.28 -0.20 1.57
CA SER A 67 -12.50 -0.89 2.02
C SER A 67 -13.34 -1.51 0.90
N GLU A 68 -13.21 -1.00 -0.34
CA GLU A 68 -14.00 -1.43 -1.50
C GLU A 68 -13.22 -2.36 -2.45
N THR A 69 -12.03 -2.83 -2.06
CA THR A 69 -11.19 -3.65 -2.92
C THR A 69 -11.19 -5.12 -2.53
N ASP A 70 -11.12 -5.99 -3.54
CA ASP A 70 -10.99 -7.44 -3.35
C ASP A 70 -9.54 -7.85 -3.04
N TYR A 71 -8.54 -7.10 -3.56
CA TYR A 71 -7.13 -7.45 -3.48
C TYR A 71 -6.26 -6.21 -3.27
N ILE A 72 -5.50 -6.22 -2.17
CA ILE A 72 -4.43 -5.24 -1.90
C ILE A 72 -3.09 -5.93 -2.15
N VAL A 73 -2.30 -5.43 -3.09
CA VAL A 73 -0.97 -5.96 -3.42
C VAL A 73 0.10 -4.94 -3.07
N ALA A 74 1.15 -5.38 -2.36
CA ALA A 74 2.27 -4.54 -1.97
C ALA A 74 3.61 -5.19 -2.34
N PRO A 75 4.64 -4.39 -2.70
CA PRO A 75 5.97 -4.87 -3.05
C PRO A 75 6.80 -5.31 -1.84
#